data_AF-S6F7B0-F1
#
_entry.id   AF-S6F7B0-F1
#
_cell.length_a   1.000
_cell.length_b   1.000
_cell.length_c   1.000
_cell.angle_alpha   90.00
_cell.angle_beta   90.00
_cell.angle_gamma   90.00
#
_symmetry.space_group_name_H-M   'P 1'
#
loop_
_entity.id
_entity.type
_entity.pdbx_description
1 polymer ?
#
loop_
_entity_poly.entity_id
_entity_poly.type
_entity_poly.pdbx_seq_one_letter_code
_entity_poly.pdbx_strand_id
1 'polypeptide(L)'
;MMRKKFTMVDNWILENQDLSLEEKFFLIALKKFDYKNCGEVFPSYKVLMEICSTKRREKISKLIKSLSEKGYIEKKTIKKVNHYYFKNMF
;
A
#
# COMPACT_ATOMS: atom_id res chain seq x y z
N MET A 1 5.96 11.65 -26.84
CA MET A 1 4.97 12.17 -25.86
C MET A 1 4.93 11.21 -24.67
N MET A 2 5.40 11.61 -23.47
CA MET A 2 5.25 10.76 -22.28
C MET A 2 3.76 10.66 -21.93
N ARG A 3 3.18 9.46 -21.98
CA ARG A 3 1.85 9.23 -21.38
C ARG A 3 1.96 9.54 -19.89
N LYS A 4 1.11 10.45 -19.38
CA LYS A 4 0.92 10.64 -17.95
C LYS A 4 0.48 9.30 -17.36
N LYS A 5 1.30 8.68 -16.52
CA LYS A 5 0.93 7.47 -15.78
C LYS A 5 0.10 7.91 -14.58
N PHE A 6 -1.06 7.30 -14.39
CA PHE A 6 -1.93 7.53 -13.24
C PHE A 6 -2.16 6.23 -12.48
N THR A 7 -2.64 6.36 -11.25
CA THR A 7 -3.06 5.23 -10.41
C THR A 7 -4.55 5.40 -10.18
N MET A 8 -5.35 4.39 -10.54
CA MET A 8 -6.76 4.34 -10.18
C MET A 8 -6.87 3.91 -8.73
N VAL A 9 -7.72 4.62 -7.97
CA VAL A 9 -7.96 4.36 -6.56
C VAL A 9 -9.46 4.42 -6.33
N ASP A 10 -9.96 3.53 -5.48
CA ASP A 10 -11.37 3.55 -5.10
C ASP A 10 -11.63 4.69 -4.11
N ASN A 11 -12.72 5.42 -4.33
CA ASN A 11 -13.03 6.62 -3.54
C ASN A 11 -13.21 6.32 -2.05
N TRP A 12 -13.65 5.11 -1.69
CA TRP A 12 -13.81 4.73 -0.30
C TRP A 12 -12.48 4.87 0.48
N ILE A 13 -11.31 4.68 -0.15
CA ILE A 13 -10.01 4.91 0.53
C ILE A 13 -9.93 6.35 1.04
N LEU A 14 -10.40 7.30 0.22
CA LEU A 14 -10.38 8.73 0.53
C LEU A 14 -11.49 9.12 1.51
N GLU A 15 -12.64 8.45 1.45
CA GLU A 15 -13.84 8.74 2.23
C GLU A 15 -13.87 8.05 3.59
N ASN A 16 -13.10 6.96 3.77
CA ASN A 16 -13.09 6.15 4.97
C ASN A 16 -12.50 6.90 6.18
N GLN A 17 -13.28 7.02 7.24
CA GLN A 17 -12.91 7.77 8.45
C GLN A 17 -12.05 6.96 9.43
N ASP A 18 -12.00 5.63 9.28
CA ASP A 18 -11.15 4.74 10.08
C ASP A 18 -9.69 4.77 9.63
N LEU A 19 -9.41 5.39 8.47
CA LEU A 19 -8.07 5.57 7.94
C LEU A 19 -7.53 6.98 8.24
N SER A 20 -6.36 7.04 8.85
CA SER A 20 -5.59 8.28 8.92
C SER A 20 -5.09 8.72 7.54
N LEU A 21 -4.72 9.99 7.40
CA LEU A 21 -4.14 10.52 6.16
C LEU A 21 -2.94 9.70 5.66
N GLU A 22 -2.07 9.27 6.56
CA GLU A 22 -0.88 8.49 6.21
C GLU A 22 -1.25 7.08 5.75
N GLU A 23 -2.26 6.45 6.34
CA GLU A 23 -2.76 5.14 5.94
C GLU A 23 -3.45 5.19 4.57
N LYS A 24 -4.26 6.23 4.31
CA LYS A 24 -4.87 6.47 2.99
C LYS A 24 -3.79 6.59 1.93
N PHE A 25 -2.80 7.46 2.18
CA PHE A 25 -1.67 7.62 1.27
C PHE A 25 -0.91 6.31 1.05
N PHE A 26 -0.68 5.52 2.11
CA PHE A 26 0.05 4.26 2.00
C PHE A 26 -0.71 3.20 1.18
N LEU A 27 -2.04 3.09 1.33
CA LEU A 27 -2.85 2.20 0.49
C LEU A 27 -2.79 2.61 -0.98
N ILE A 28 -2.89 3.91 -1.28
CA ILE A 28 -2.73 4.44 -2.64
C ILE A 28 -1.34 4.12 -3.20
N ALA A 29 -0.30 4.29 -2.38
CA ALA A 29 1.08 3.97 -2.74
C ALA A 29 1.25 2.47 -3.05
N LEU A 30 0.58 1.57 -2.33
CA LEU A 30 0.55 0.15 -2.65
C LEU A 30 -0.23 -0.11 -3.95
N LYS A 31 -1.39 0.53 -4.15
CA LYS A 31 -2.25 0.34 -5.34
C LYS A 31 -1.54 0.72 -6.63
N LYS A 32 -0.57 1.65 -6.56
CA LYS A 32 0.34 1.98 -7.69
C LYS A 32 1.03 0.75 -8.29
N PHE A 33 1.28 -0.30 -7.50
CA PHE A 33 1.94 -1.52 -7.93
C PHE A 33 0.95 -2.61 -8.39
N ASP A 34 -0.35 -2.42 -8.21
CA ASP A 34 -1.41 -3.38 -8.58
C ASP A 34 -1.90 -3.15 -10.02
N TYR A 35 -0.96 -3.13 -10.97
CA TYR A 35 -1.26 -2.82 -12.37
C TYR A 35 -2.15 -3.86 -13.07
N LYS A 36 -2.29 -5.06 -12.49
CA LYS A 36 -3.17 -6.13 -12.99
C LYS A 36 -4.51 -6.20 -12.25
N ASN A 37 -4.75 -5.34 -11.25
CA ASN A 37 -5.92 -5.42 -10.36
C ASN A 37 -6.12 -6.84 -9.80
N CYS A 38 -5.03 -7.51 -9.43
CA CYS A 38 -5.08 -8.85 -8.83
C CYS A 38 -4.93 -8.81 -7.31
N GLY A 39 -4.76 -7.61 -6.74
CA GLY A 39 -4.72 -7.40 -5.30
C GLY A 39 -3.43 -7.89 -4.62
N GLU A 40 -2.40 -8.28 -5.38
CA GLU A 40 -1.11 -8.73 -4.86
C GLU A 40 0.02 -7.82 -5.36
N VAL A 41 0.77 -7.23 -4.43
CA VAL A 41 1.90 -6.35 -4.73
C VAL A 41 3.10 -6.67 -3.84
N PHE A 42 4.31 -6.43 -4.35
CA PHE A 42 5.55 -6.77 -3.64
C PHE A 42 6.62 -5.65 -3.71
N PRO A 43 6.28 -4.37 -3.48
CA PRO A 43 7.29 -3.33 -3.38
C PRO A 43 8.22 -3.58 -2.18
N SER A 44 9.50 -3.31 -2.37
CA SER A 44 10.48 -3.41 -1.27
C SER A 44 10.25 -2.29 -0.23
N TYR A 45 10.73 -2.49 0.99
CA TYR A 45 10.72 -1.43 2.01
C TYR A 45 11.44 -0.16 1.53
N LYS A 46 12.52 -0.30 0.75
CA LYS A 46 13.25 0.85 0.19
C LYS A 46 12.33 1.69 -0.70
N VAL A 47 11.58 1.05 -1.60
CA VAL A 47 10.63 1.72 -2.49
C VAL A 47 9.49 2.37 -1.71
N LEU A 48 8.94 1.67 -0.70
CA LEU A 48 7.89 2.22 0.15
C LEU A 48 8.38 3.44 0.95
N MET A 49 9.60 3.38 1.47
CA MET A 49 10.26 4.49 2.17
C MET A 49 10.46 5.71 1.27
N GLU A 50 10.90 5.50 0.02
CA GLU A 50 11.05 6.56 -0.98
C GLU A 50 9.70 7.23 -1.30
N ILE A 51 8.65 6.44 -1.57
CA ILE A 51 7.31 6.99 -1.85
C ILE A 51 6.74 7.76 -0.65
N CYS A 52 6.93 7.23 0.56
CA CYS A 52 6.48 7.89 1.78
C CYS A 52 7.43 9.00 2.26
N SER A 53 8.44 9.36 1.47
CA SER A 53 9.43 10.40 1.79
C SER A 53 10.03 10.27 3.20
N THR A 54 10.39 9.04 3.60
CA THR A 54 10.90 8.77 4.94
C THR A 54 12.11 7.86 4.93
N LYS A 55 13.06 8.13 5.83
CA LYS A 55 14.21 7.24 6.09
C LYS A 55 13.93 6.23 7.22
N ARG A 56 12.77 6.32 7.88
CA ARG A 56 12.42 5.51 9.06
C ARG A 56 11.68 4.25 8.64
N ARG A 57 12.36 3.11 8.69
CA ARG A 57 11.76 1.79 8.37
C ARG A 57 10.63 1.45 9.33
N GLU A 58 10.72 1.90 10.58
CA GLU A 58 9.75 1.69 11.64
C GLU A 58 8.40 2.34 11.28
N LYS A 59 8.41 3.51 10.62
CA LYS A 59 7.18 4.16 10.15
C LYS A 59 6.44 3.29 9.15
N ILE A 60 7.16 2.74 8.16
CA ILE A 60 6.57 1.81 7.18
C ILE A 60 6.06 0.55 7.87
N SER A 61 6.81 0.01 8.82
CA SER A 61 6.38 -1.17 9.58
C SER A 61 5.11 -0.92 10.39
N LYS A 62 4.97 0.26 11.01
CA LYS A 62 3.77 0.65 11.75
C LYS A 62 2.55 0.82 10.83
N LEU A 63 2.73 1.44 9.66
CA LEU A 63 1.65 1.57 8.67
C LEU A 63 1.15 0.21 8.18
N ILE A 64 2.07 -0.69 7.82
CA ILE A 64 1.71 -2.05 7.39
C ILE A 64 0.98 -2.79 8.53
N LYS A 65 1.50 -2.71 9.76
CA LYS A 65 0.87 -3.34 10.93
C LYS A 65 -0.54 -2.81 11.15
N SER A 66 -0.71 -1.49 11.22
CA SER A 66 -2.02 -0.83 11.43
C SER A 66 -3.04 -1.24 10.36
N LEU A 67 -2.66 -1.18 9.09
CA LEU A 67 -3.54 -1.58 7.99
C LEU A 67 -3.85 -3.07 7.97
N SER A 68 -2.93 -3.91 8.44
CA SER A 68 -3.17 -5.35 8.57
C SER A 68 -4.13 -5.66 9.72
N GLU A 69 -3.97 -4.98 10.85
CA GLU A 69 -4.85 -5.11 12.03
C GLU A 69 -6.27 -4.61 11.73
N LYS A 70 -6.39 -3.54 10.94
CA LYS A 70 -7.68 -3.04 10.44
C LYS A 70 -8.27 -3.89 9.30
N GLY A 71 -7.56 -4.91 8.83
CA GLY A 71 -8.06 -5.84 7.82
C GLY A 71 -8.06 -5.32 6.39
N TYR A 72 -7.35 -4.24 6.07
CA TYR A 72 -7.25 -3.71 4.71
C TYR A 72 -6.21 -4.45 3.87
N ILE A 73 -5.13 -4.93 4.49
CA ILE A 73 -4.10 -5.70 3.80
C ILE A 73 -3.68 -6.94 4.60
N GLU A 74 -3.02 -7.86 3.93
CA GLU A 74 -2.23 -8.93 4.53
C GLU A 74 -0.78 -8.79 4.10
N LYS A 75 0.17 -9.03 5.01
CA LYS A 75 1.58 -9.15 4.66
C LYS A 75 2.01 -10.60 4.78
N LYS A 76 2.59 -11.18 3.72
CA LYS A 76 3.31 -12.45 3.77
C LYS A 76 4.75 -12.29 3.31
N THR A 77 5.64 -13.12 3.82
CA THR A 77 7.02 -13.19 3.31
C THR A 77 7.16 -14.48 2.50
N ILE A 78 7.38 -14.35 1.19
CA ILE A 78 7.57 -15.47 0.28
C ILE A 78 8.98 -15.34 -0.31
N LYS A 79 9.81 -16.39 -0.17
CA LYS A 79 11.19 -16.41 -0.70
C LYS A 79 12.00 -15.14 -0.35
N LYS A 80 11.91 -14.67 0.91
CA LYS A 80 12.55 -13.43 1.43
C LYS A 80 12.04 -12.11 0.85
N VAL A 81 10.95 -12.13 0.08
CA VAL A 81 10.28 -10.94 -0.44
C VAL A 81 8.98 -10.73 0.33
N ASN A 82 8.68 -9.49 0.69
CA ASN A 82 7.39 -9.17 1.29
C ASN A 82 6.35 -8.99 0.19
N HIS A 83 5.27 -9.76 0.29
CA HIS A 83 4.07 -9.66 -0.52
C HIS A 83 2.97 -9.03 0.33
N TYR A 84 2.21 -8.14 -0.27
CA TYR A 84 1.07 -7.47 0.32
C TYR A 84 -0.17 -7.82 -0.49
N TYR A 85 -1.19 -8.31 0.19
CA TYR A 85 -2.47 -8.70 -0.39
C TYR A 85 -3.54 -7.73 0.10
N PHE A 86 -4.30 -7.15 -0.80
CA PHE A 86 -5.47 -6.36 -0.45
C PHE A 86 -6.59 -7.32 0.03
N LYS A 87 -7.16 -7.08 1.22
CA LYS A 87 -8.21 -7.91 1.85
C LYS A 87 -9.63 -7.32 1.69
N ASN A 88 -10.61 -8.19 1.46
CA ASN A 88 -11.96 -7.88 0.93
C ASN A 88 -11.91 -7.48 -0.54
N MET A 89 -13.03 -7.62 -1.26
CA MET A 89 -13.15 -7.13 -2.63
C MET A 89 -12.96 -5.60 -2.63
N PHE A 90 -11.71 -5.18 -2.86
CA PHE A 90 -11.39 -3.89 -3.45
C PHE A 90 -11.80 -3.92 -4.91
#